data_AF-A0A6C0BSH5-F1
#
_entry.id   AF-A0A6C0BSH5-F1
#
_cell.length_a   1.000
_cell.length_b   1.000
_cell.length_c   1.000
_cell.angle_alpha   90.00
_cell.angle_beta   90.00
_cell.angle_gamma   90.00
#
_symmetry.space_group_name_H-M   'P 1'
#
loop_
_entity.id
_entity.type
_entity.pdbx_description
1 polymer ?
#
loop_
_entity_poly.entity_id
_entity_poly.type
_entity_poly.pdbx_seq_one_letter_code
_entity_poly.pdbx_strand_id
1 'polypeptide(L)' 'MVDVKNKRCEHEGCDKQPVFNLLGSSKGLYCAIHKMDGMVNVKDRRC' A
#
# COMPACT_ATOMS: atom_id res chain seq x y z
N MET A 1 0.01 -21.50 7.90
CA MET A 1 0.07 -20.81 6.60
C MET A 1 -0.41 -19.40 6.86
N VAL A 2 0.51 -18.44 7.07
CA VAL A 2 0.12 -17.05 7.36
C VAL A 2 -0.66 -16.56 6.15
N ASP A 3 -1.90 -16.14 6.34
CA ASP A 3 -2.79 -15.72 5.26
C ASP A 3 -2.30 -14.39 4.68
N VAL A 4 -1.34 -14.48 3.76
CA VAL A 4 -0.75 -13.37 2.98
C VAL A 4 -1.74 -12.87 1.91
N LYS A 5 -3.05 -13.07 2.09
CA LYS A 5 -4.05 -12.54 1.15
C LYS A 5 -4.35 -11.06 1.38
N ASN A 6 -4.15 -10.56 2.59
CA ASN A 6 -4.29 -9.13 2.88
C ASN A 6 -2.94 -8.52 3.21
N LYS A 7 -2.27 -7.95 2.19
CA LYS A 7 -1.17 -7.02 2.42
C LYS A 7 -1.70 -5.92 3.34
N ARG A 8 -1.01 -5.68 4.44
CA ARG A 8 -1.27 -4.59 5.39
C ARG A 8 -0.27 -3.48 5.14
N CYS A 9 -0.60 -2.27 5.59
CA CYS A 9 0.32 -1.16 5.60
C CYS A 9 1.60 -1.54 6.35
N GLU A 10 2.74 -1.06 5.87
CA GLU A 10 4.05 -1.31 6.51
C GLU A 10 4.16 -0.70 7.92
N HIS A 11 3.24 0.20 8.29
CA HIS A 11 3.21 0.82 9.60
C HIS A 11 2.72 -0.18 10.67
N GLU A 12 3.48 -0.32 11.74
CA GLU A 12 3.16 -1.26 12.83
C GLU A 12 1.81 -0.91 13.49
N GLY A 13 0.93 -1.89 13.61
CA GLY A 13 -0.44 -1.68 14.12
C GLY A 13 -1.43 -1.13 13.10
N CYS A 14 -1.03 -0.92 11.84
CA CYS A 14 -1.95 -0.47 10.80
C CYS A 14 -2.56 -1.64 10.02
N ASP A 15 -3.85 -1.88 10.24
CA ASP A 15 -4.62 -2.92 9.53
C ASP A 15 -5.13 -2.47 8.15
N LYS A 16 -4.84 -1.22 7.74
CA LYS A 16 -5.36 -0.69 6.48
C LYS A 16 -4.64 -1.31 5.28
N GLN A 17 -5.37 -1.51 4.20
CA GLN A 17 -4.80 -1.98 2.94
C GLN A 17 -3.82 -0.94 2.38
N PRO A 18 -2.60 -1.36 2.01
CA PRO A 18 -1.64 -0.49 1.38
C PRO A 18 -1.99 -0.33 -0.09
N VAL A 19 -2.16 0.91 -0.50
CA VAL A 19 -2.52 1.28 -1.88
C VAL A 19 -1.58 2.31 -2.47
N PHE A 20 -0.82 3.01 -1.62
CA PHE A 20 0.15 4.02 -2.00
C PHE A 20 1.56 3.44 -2.02
N ASN A 21 2.34 3.82 -3.03
CA ASN A 21 3.77 3.56 -3.10
C ASN A 21 4.47 4.58 -4.01
N LEU A 22 5.79 4.52 -4.07
CA LEU A 22 6.61 5.29 -5.00
C LEU A 22 6.27 4.98 -6.46
N LEU A 23 6.39 6.01 -7.29
CA LEU A 23 6.20 5.94 -8.73
C LEU A 23 7.21 4.93 -9.31
N GLY A 24 6.72 3.90 -10.00
CA GLY A 24 7.53 2.79 -10.53
C GLY A 24 7.37 1.47 -9.78
N SER A 25 6.71 1.45 -8.62
CA SER A 25 6.36 0.20 -7.93
C SER A 25 4.93 -0.24 -8.23
N SER A 26 4.71 -1.52 -8.58
CA SER A 26 3.36 -2.06 -8.84
C SER A 26 2.64 -2.60 -7.59
N LYS A 27 3.22 -2.41 -6.40
CA LYS A 27 2.71 -2.93 -5.12
C LYS A 27 2.51 -1.77 -4.14
N GLY A 28 1.35 -1.66 -3.50
CA GLY A 28 1.15 -0.70 -2.41
C GLY A 28 1.95 -1.10 -1.19
N LEU A 29 2.64 -0.16 -0.55
CA LEU A 29 3.34 -0.35 0.72
C LEU A 29 2.66 0.40 1.87
N TYR A 30 2.07 1.56 1.56
CA TYR A 30 1.46 2.44 2.56
C TYR A 30 -0.04 2.63 2.31
N CYS A 31 -0.78 2.82 3.39
CA CYS A 31 -2.20 3.19 3.32
C CYS A 31 -2.36 4.69 3.05
N ALA A 32 -3.59 5.15 2.80
CA ALA A 32 -3.87 6.55 2.52
C ALA A 32 -3.43 7.54 3.62
N ILE A 33 -3.28 7.03 4.85
CA ILE A 33 -2.91 7.81 6.04
C ILE A 33 -1.39 7.83 6.24
N HIS A 34 -0.72 6.71 5.99
CA HIS A 34 0.73 6.58 6.14
C HIS A 34 1.49 6.79 4.83
N LYS A 35 0.84 7.35 3.80
CA LYS A 35 1.52 7.69 2.55
C LYS A 35 2.47 8.86 2.78
N MET A 36 3.62 8.83 2.11
CA MET A 36 4.54 9.95 2.07
C MET A 36 4.18 10.90 0.93
N ASP A 37 4.57 12.17 1.05
CA ASP A 37 4.38 13.15 -0.01
C ASP A 37 5.17 12.72 -1.26
N GLY A 38 4.47 12.58 -2.39
CA GLY A 38 5.04 12.01 -3.62
C GLY A 38 4.73 10.53 -3.89
N MET A 39 4.05 9.82 -2.99
CA MET A 39 3.56 8.47 -3.28
C MET A 39 2.28 8.50 -4.12
N VAL A 40 2.19 7.60 -5.09
CA VAL A 40 1.04 7.42 -5.97
C VAL A 40 0.23 6.18 -5.61
N ASN A 41 -1.05 6.17 -5.94
CA ASN A 41 -1.89 4.98 -5.78
C ASN A 41 -1.53 3.97 -6.88
N VAL A 42 -1.01 2.81 -6.47
CA VAL A 42 -0.52 1.75 -7.37
C VAL A 42 -1.43 0.51 -7.36
N LYS A 43 -2.42 0.47 -6.45
CA LYS A 43 -3.41 -0.62 -6.38
C LYS A 43 -4.50 -0.43 -7.44
N ASP A 44 -4.88 0.82 -7.68
CA ASP A 44 -5.80 1.15 -8.76
C ASP A 44 -5.01 1.21 -10.07
N ARG A 45 -4.71 0.02 -10.61
CA ARG A 45 -4.23 -0.10 -11.98
C ARG A 45 -5.39 0.30 -12.87
N ARG A 46 -5.44 1.58 -13.22
CA ARG A 46 -6.41 2.16 -14.16
C ARG A 46 -6.30 1.32 -15.45
N CYS A 47 -7.33 0.51 -15.67
CA CYS A 47 -7.51 -0.23 -16.90
C CYS A 47 -7.77 0.74 -18.06
#